data_AF-E6QPH7-F1
#
_entry.id   AF-E6QPH7-F1
#
_cell.length_a   1.000
_cell.length_b   1.000
_cell.length_c   1.000
_cell.angle_alpha   90.00
_cell.angle_beta   90.00
_cell.angle_gamma   90.00
#
_symmetry.space_group_name_H-M   'P 1'
#
loop_
_entity.id
_entity.type
_entity.pdbx_description
1 polymer ?
#
loop_
_entity_poly.entity_id
_entity_poly.type
_entity_poly.pdbx_seq_one_letter_code
_entity_poly.pdbx_strand_id
1 'polypeptide(L)'
;MRLQWQSFLIRLIANAFGLPPLLLGLEGDVNRSTAAELTDEAFRSAIAPMARRIEEHLTRDLFAKCIGWREFEFVFNDLSAQDADTELAMQVQLLQAGVLTVNEVRAMRGLGPLDAHGAAPLAAAGEEQAAEEQG
;
A
#
# COMPACT_ATOMS: atom_id res chain seq x y z
N MET A 1 8.70 16.34 -39.37
CA MET A 1 9.20 14.96 -39.08
C MET A 1 9.91 14.79 -37.73
N ARG A 2 10.46 15.83 -37.08
CA ARG A 2 11.16 15.66 -35.78
C ARG A 2 10.24 15.32 -34.59
N LEU A 3 9.04 15.91 -34.51
CA LEU A 3 8.11 15.66 -33.39
C LEU A 3 7.62 14.21 -33.31
N GLN A 4 7.26 13.60 -34.45
CA GLN A 4 6.78 12.20 -34.46
C GLN A 4 7.85 11.22 -33.98
N TRP A 5 9.11 11.46 -34.36
CA TRP A 5 10.23 10.67 -33.87
C TRP A 5 10.46 10.84 -32.37
N GLN A 6 10.34 12.07 -31.85
CA GLN A 6 10.45 12.34 -30.41
C GLN A 6 9.33 11.65 -29.62
N SER A 7 8.08 11.72 -30.10
CA SER A 7 6.96 11.01 -29.47
C SER A 7 7.14 9.50 -29.48
N PHE A 8 7.69 8.93 -30.56
CA PHE A 8 8.03 7.51 -30.61
C PHE A 8 9.09 7.11 -29.57
N LEU A 9 10.16 7.90 -29.44
CA LEU A 9 11.21 7.65 -28.45
C LEU A 9 10.66 7.69 -27.02
N ILE A 10 9.82 8.67 -26.70
CA ILE A 10 9.24 8.77 -25.35
C ILE A 10 8.30 7.59 -25.08
N ARG A 11 7.52 7.13 -26.07
CA ARG A 11 6.70 5.90 -25.96
C ARG A 11 7.57 4.65 -25.72
N LEU A 12 8.70 4.53 -26.41
CA LEU A 12 9.62 3.41 -26.21
C LEU A 12 10.19 3.39 -24.80
N ILE A 13 10.61 4.56 -24.29
CA ILE A 13 11.10 4.72 -22.92
C ILE A 13 10.01 4.38 -21.91
N ALA A 14 8.78 4.89 -22.09
CA ALA A 14 7.66 4.60 -21.21
C ALA A 14 7.41 3.10 -21.07
N ASN A 15 7.38 2.38 -22.20
CA ASN A 15 7.21 0.93 -22.22
C ASN A 15 8.36 0.19 -21.52
N ALA A 16 9.60 0.66 -21.65
CA ALA A 16 10.74 0.05 -20.96
C ALA A 16 10.61 0.10 -19.43
N PHE A 17 9.93 1.11 -18.90
CA PHE A 17 9.62 1.26 -17.48
C PHE A 17 8.25 0.70 -17.07
N GLY A 18 7.50 0.09 -18.00
CA GLY A 18 6.14 -0.41 -17.74
C GLY A 18 5.12 0.69 -17.48
N LEU A 19 5.40 1.93 -17.90
CA LEU A 19 4.51 3.08 -17.69
C LEU A 19 3.70 3.37 -18.96
N PRO A 20 2.37 3.58 -18.84
CA PRO A 20 1.55 4.07 -19.93
C PRO A 20 2.07 5.42 -20.44
N PRO A 21 2.21 5.62 -21.76
CA PRO A 21 2.62 6.90 -22.35
C PRO A 21 1.71 8.08 -21.96
N LEU A 22 0.48 7.78 -21.57
CA LEU A 22 -0.48 8.74 -21.03
C LEU A 22 0.05 9.48 -19.80
N LEU A 23 0.72 8.78 -18.87
CA LEU A 23 1.29 9.40 -17.66
C LEU A 23 2.38 10.44 -17.99
N LEU A 24 2.99 10.32 -19.17
CA LEU A 24 4.00 11.24 -19.68
C LEU A 24 3.41 12.42 -20.46
N GLY A 25 2.08 12.56 -20.49
CA GLY A 25 1.39 13.67 -21.17
C GLY A 25 1.47 13.62 -22.70
N LEU A 26 1.79 12.45 -23.27
CA LEU A 26 1.97 12.28 -24.72
C LEU A 26 0.65 12.12 -25.48
N GLU A 27 -0.43 11.80 -24.78
CA GLU A 27 -1.75 11.61 -25.36
C GLU A 27 -2.67 12.74 -24.89
N GLY A 28 -3.07 13.57 -25.84
CA GLY A 28 -4.12 14.55 -25.64
C GLY A 28 -5.48 13.86 -25.77
N ASP A 29 -6.30 14.03 -24.75
CA ASP A 29 -7.74 13.72 -24.74
C ASP A 29 -8.12 12.24 -24.53
N VAL A 30 -7.81 11.72 -23.34
CA VAL A 30 -8.42 10.49 -22.83
C VAL A 30 -9.42 10.85 -21.73
N ASN A 31 -10.50 10.07 -21.65
CA ASN A 31 -11.49 10.20 -20.59
C ASN A 31 -10.81 10.00 -19.21
N ARG A 32 -11.17 10.82 -18.22
CA ARG A 32 -10.64 10.75 -16.85
C ARG A 32 -10.77 9.35 -16.24
N SER A 33 -11.86 8.65 -16.52
CA SER A 33 -12.06 7.27 -16.04
C SER A 33 -11.04 6.30 -16.64
N THR A 34 -10.83 6.34 -17.96
CA THR A 34 -9.81 5.51 -18.62
C THR A 34 -8.39 5.85 -18.17
N ALA A 35 -8.12 7.13 -17.89
CA ALA A 35 -6.84 7.56 -17.35
C ALA A 35 -6.56 7.00 -15.94
N ALA A 36 -7.59 6.94 -15.09
CA ALA A 36 -7.47 6.37 -13.75
C ALA A 36 -7.15 4.86 -13.80
N GLU A 37 -7.90 4.09 -14.60
CA GLU A 37 -7.68 2.65 -14.77
C GLU A 37 -6.27 2.33 -15.30
N LEU A 38 -5.79 3.09 -16.30
CA LEU A 38 -4.45 2.90 -16.85
C LEU A 38 -3.35 3.25 -15.83
N THR A 39 -3.61 4.23 -14.96
CA THR A 39 -2.68 4.61 -13.88
C THR A 39 -2.62 3.53 -12.81
N ASP A 40 -3.76 2.97 -12.44
CA ASP A 40 -3.86 1.86 -11.48
C ASP A 40 -3.15 0.60 -11.99
N GLU A 41 -3.34 0.25 -13.27
CA GLU A 41 -2.62 -0.86 -13.89
C GLU A 41 -1.10 -0.63 -13.92
N ALA A 42 -0.65 0.59 -14.23
CA ALA A 42 0.77 0.95 -14.18
C ALA A 42 1.35 0.82 -12.77
N PHE A 43 0.57 1.23 -11.76
CA PHE A 43 0.96 1.15 -10.37
C PHE A 43 1.13 -0.31 -9.94
N ARG A 44 0.18 -1.18 -10.28
CA ARG A 44 0.25 -2.63 -9.96
C ARG A 44 1.36 -3.36 -10.71
N SER A 45 1.57 -3.05 -11.99
CA SER A 45 2.49 -3.79 -12.84
C SER A 45 3.95 -3.35 -12.70
N ALA A 46 4.23 -2.07 -12.43
CA ALA A 46 5.60 -1.54 -12.38
C ALA A 46 6.01 -1.02 -10.99
N ILE A 47 5.14 -0.25 -10.32
CA ILE A 47 5.50 0.46 -9.09
C ILE A 47 5.50 -0.49 -7.88
N ALA A 48 4.44 -1.29 -7.72
CA ALA A 48 4.30 -2.25 -6.63
C ALA A 48 5.46 -3.27 -6.55
N PRO A 49 5.90 -3.93 -7.63
CA PRO A 49 7.02 -4.87 -7.56
C PRO A 49 8.35 -4.18 -7.26
N MET A 50 8.54 -2.92 -7.69
CA MET A 50 9.74 -2.15 -7.36
C MET A 50 9.79 -1.77 -5.88
N ALA A 51 8.65 -1.36 -5.30
CA ALA A 51 8.55 -1.08 -3.89
C ALA A 51 8.79 -2.34 -3.03
N ARG A 52 8.26 -3.51 -3.43
CA ARG A 52 8.58 -4.78 -2.76
C ARG A 52 10.08 -5.11 -2.74
N ARG A 53 10.79 -4.84 -3.84
CA ARG A 53 12.25 -5.00 -3.85
C ARG A 53 12.95 -4.07 -2.85
N ILE A 54 12.42 -2.86 -2.66
CA ILE A 54 12.94 -1.92 -1.67
C ILE A 54 12.65 -2.41 -0.25
N GLU A 55 11.45 -2.94 0.01
CA GLU A 55 11.10 -3.55 1.30
C GLU A 55 12.04 -4.68 1.68
N GLU A 56 12.24 -5.62 0.75
CA GLU A 56 13.15 -6.76 0.95
C GLU A 56 14.58 -6.30 1.20
N HIS A 57 15.03 -5.26 0.48
CA HIS A 57 16.38 -4.72 0.66
C HIS A 57 16.53 -4.01 2.00
N LEU A 58 15.56 -3.21 2.42
CA LEU A 58 15.57 -2.55 3.73
C LEU A 58 15.52 -3.58 4.86
N THR A 59 14.60 -4.54 4.81
CA THR A 59 14.48 -5.61 5.80
C THR A 59 15.76 -6.45 5.91
N ARG A 60 16.35 -6.85 4.78
CA ARG A 60 17.54 -7.70 4.80
C ARG A 60 18.83 -6.93 5.12
N ASP A 61 19.02 -5.75 4.54
CA ASP A 61 20.31 -5.06 4.57
C ASP A 61 20.38 -4.00 5.67
N LEU A 62 19.28 -3.30 5.98
CA LEU A 62 19.25 -2.35 7.10
C LEU A 62 18.98 -3.08 8.43
N PHE A 63 17.87 -3.80 8.54
CA PHE A 63 17.47 -4.41 9.81
C PHE A 63 18.33 -5.61 10.17
N ALA A 64 18.49 -6.58 9.27
CA ALA A 64 19.24 -7.80 9.59
C ALA A 64 20.77 -7.64 9.59
N LYS A 65 21.38 -6.78 8.74
CA LYS A 65 22.86 -6.65 8.67
C LYS A 65 23.44 -5.46 9.43
N CYS A 66 22.80 -4.28 9.36
CA CYS A 66 23.37 -3.08 9.99
C CYS A 66 22.99 -2.96 11.47
N ILE A 67 21.75 -3.26 11.82
CA ILE A 67 21.20 -3.02 13.17
C ILE A 67 21.11 -4.32 13.98
N GLY A 68 20.97 -5.47 13.32
CA GLY A 68 20.91 -6.79 13.94
C GLY A 68 19.53 -7.16 14.49
N TRP A 69 18.50 -6.36 14.22
CA TRP A 69 17.13 -6.66 14.57
C TRP A 69 16.49 -7.48 13.46
N ARG A 70 16.30 -8.78 13.71
CA ARG A 70 15.73 -9.72 12.72
C ARG A 70 14.22 -9.92 12.91
N GLU A 71 13.69 -9.35 13.98
CA GLU A 71 12.29 -9.44 14.40
C GLU A 71 11.41 -8.39 13.70
N PHE A 72 12.02 -7.36 13.09
CA PHE A 72 11.29 -6.31 12.39
C PHE A 72 11.35 -6.50 10.88
N GLU A 73 10.18 -6.38 10.26
CA GLU A 73 10.00 -6.37 8.81
C GLU A 73 9.41 -5.02 8.40
N PHE A 74 9.95 -4.45 7.33
CA PHE A 74 9.41 -3.25 6.73
C PHE A 74 8.41 -3.62 5.63
N VAL A 75 7.18 -3.15 5.77
CA VAL A 75 6.08 -3.38 4.82
C VAL A 75 5.39 -2.05 4.52
N PHE A 76 5.15 -1.78 3.23
CA PHE A 76 4.29 -0.72 2.76
C PHE A 76 2.84 -1.23 2.79
N ASN A 77 2.01 -0.65 3.66
CA ASN A 77 0.63 -1.09 3.86
C ASN A 77 -0.27 -0.89 2.62
N ASP A 78 -0.02 0.13 1.79
CA ASP A 78 -0.93 0.54 0.71
C ASP A 78 -0.46 0.16 -0.71
N LEU A 79 0.47 -0.80 -0.83
CA LEU A 79 1.01 -1.19 -2.15
C LEU A 79 -0.01 -1.84 -3.08
N SER A 80 -1.03 -2.46 -2.50
CA SER A 80 -2.10 -3.15 -3.23
C SER A 80 -3.42 -2.46 -3.01
N ALA A 81 -3.43 -1.11 -2.93
CA ALA A 81 -4.64 -0.32 -2.86
C ALA A 81 -5.50 -0.60 -4.11
N GLN A 82 -6.26 -1.69 -4.07
CA GLN A 82 -7.61 -1.73 -4.56
C GLN A 82 -8.27 -0.49 -3.97
N ASP A 83 -8.90 0.36 -4.81
CA ASP A 83 -9.46 1.65 -4.39
C ASP A 83 -9.95 1.57 -2.95
N ALA A 84 -9.37 2.38 -2.05
CA ALA A 84 -9.72 2.32 -0.63
C ALA A 84 -11.24 2.45 -0.42
N ASP A 85 -11.92 3.11 -1.37
CA ASP A 85 -13.37 3.21 -1.48
C ASP A 85 -14.05 1.88 -1.84
N THR A 86 -13.50 1.10 -2.77
CA THR A 86 -13.99 -0.24 -3.13
C THR A 86 -13.79 -1.23 -1.99
N GLU A 87 -12.63 -1.19 -1.33
CA GLU A 87 -12.37 -2.05 -0.17
C GLU A 87 -13.29 -1.68 1.01
N LEU A 88 -13.47 -0.38 1.28
CA LEU A 88 -14.41 0.10 2.29
C LEU A 88 -15.85 -0.29 1.95
N ALA A 89 -16.27 -0.13 0.69
CA ALA A 89 -17.61 -0.53 0.23
C ALA A 89 -17.82 -2.03 0.39
N MET A 90 -16.84 -2.85 0.05
CA MET A 90 -16.88 -4.30 0.23
C MET A 90 -16.99 -4.67 1.72
N GLN A 91 -16.18 -4.05 2.58
CA GLN A 91 -16.22 -4.29 4.03
C GLN A 91 -17.55 -3.86 4.65
N VAL A 92 -18.12 -2.73 4.23
CA VAL A 92 -19.46 -2.29 4.66
C VAL A 92 -20.52 -3.29 4.21
N GLN A 93 -20.46 -3.78 2.98
CA GLN A 93 -21.38 -4.81 2.48
C GLN A 93 -21.27 -6.13 3.26
N LEU A 94 -20.05 -6.57 3.59
CA LEU A 94 -19.81 -7.80 4.35
C LEU A 94 -20.27 -7.68 5.81
N LEU A 95 -20.11 -6.51 6.43
CA LEU A 95 -20.64 -6.19 7.76
C LEU A 95 -22.18 -6.18 7.75
N GLN A 96 -22.80 -5.57 6.73
CA GLN A 96 -24.26 -5.53 6.58
C GLN A 96 -24.86 -6.92 6.31
N ALA A 97 -24.15 -7.75 5.55
CA ALA A 97 -24.53 -9.15 5.29
C ALA A 97 -24.33 -10.07 6.51
N GLY A 98 -23.69 -9.58 7.58
CA GLY A 98 -23.42 -10.35 8.81
C GLY A 98 -22.39 -11.45 8.63
N VAL A 99 -21.58 -11.39 7.57
CA VAL A 99 -20.53 -12.38 7.27
C VAL A 99 -19.25 -12.10 8.07
N LEU A 100 -18.97 -10.82 8.34
CA LEU A 100 -17.85 -10.38 9.16
C LEU A 100 -18.34 -9.55 10.34
N THR A 101 -17.60 -9.61 11.44
CA THR A 101 -17.78 -8.77 12.63
C THR A 101 -16.88 -7.54 12.58
N VAL A 102 -17.23 -6.49 13.34
CA VAL A 102 -16.44 -5.24 13.41
C VAL A 102 -15.00 -5.51 13.89
N ASN A 103 -14.81 -6.48 14.78
CA ASN A 103 -13.49 -6.84 15.30
C ASN A 103 -12.62 -7.55 14.26
N GLU A 104 -13.20 -8.36 13.37
CA GLU A 104 -12.48 -9.00 12.26
C GLU A 104 -12.04 -7.96 11.22
N VAL A 105 -12.89 -6.99 10.87
CA VAL A 105 -12.53 -5.90 9.96
C VAL A 105 -11.43 -5.01 10.55
N ARG A 106 -11.44 -4.76 11.86
CA ARG A 106 -10.37 -4.02 12.55
C ARG A 106 -9.05 -4.78 12.52
N ALA A 107 -9.07 -6.09 12.79
CA ALA A 107 -7.88 -6.94 12.70
C ALA A 107 -7.28 -6.94 11.29
N MET A 108 -8.11 -6.99 10.23
CA MET A 108 -7.66 -6.90 8.84
C MET A 108 -6.98 -5.56 8.53
N ARG A 109 -7.42 -4.47 9.16
CA ARG A 109 -6.81 -3.12 9.02
C ARG A 109 -5.63 -2.88 9.97
N GLY A 110 -5.18 -3.90 10.71
CA GLY A 110 -4.11 -3.77 11.72
C GLY A 110 -4.50 -2.94 12.94
N LEU A 111 -5.80 -2.72 13.18
CA LEU A 111 -6.32 -2.02 14.35
C LEU A 111 -6.64 -3.02 15.47
N GLY A 112 -6.38 -2.63 16.72
CA GLY A 112 -6.72 -3.43 17.89
C GLY A 112 -8.22 -3.74 17.98
N PRO A 113 -8.60 -4.92 18.54
CA PRO A 113 -10.00 -5.32 18.70
C PRO A 113 -10.74 -4.33 19.60
N LEU A 114 -12.05 -4.17 19.45
CA LEU A 114 -12.87 -3.41 20.40
C LEU A 114 -13.33 -4.33 21.54
N ASP A 115 -13.40 -3.78 22.74
CA ASP A 115 -14.04 -4.42 23.89
C ASP A 115 -15.58 -4.47 23.74
N ALA A 116 -16.25 -5.16 24.67
CA ALA A 116 -17.71 -5.30 24.67
C ALA A 116 -18.46 -3.96 24.81
N HIS A 117 -17.76 -2.87 25.13
CA HIS A 117 -18.31 -1.52 25.27
C HIS A 117 -17.99 -0.62 24.07
N GLY A 118 -17.36 -1.16 23.02
CA GLY A 118 -17.00 -0.41 21.82
C GLY A 118 -15.80 0.51 22.00
N ALA A 119 -15.06 0.39 23.10
CA ALA A 119 -13.81 1.10 23.34
C ALA A 119 -12.64 0.24 22.87
N ALA A 120 -11.63 0.88 22.27
CA ALA A 120 -10.36 0.20 22.02
C ALA A 120 -9.71 -0.09 23.38
N PRO A 121 -9.32 -1.35 23.68
CA PRO A 121 -8.67 -1.68 24.93
C PRO A 121 -7.37 -0.88 24.99
N LEU A 122 -7.21 -0.10 26.05
CA LEU A 122 -6.08 0.80 26.29
C LEU A 122 -4.71 0.09 26.43
N ALA A 123 -4.60 -1.20 26.16
CA ALA A 123 -3.52 -2.07 26.66
C ALA A 123 -2.62 -2.66 25.57
N ALA A 124 -2.12 -1.85 24.64
CA ALA A 124 -1.04 -2.27 23.72
C ALA A 124 -0.01 -1.18 23.41
N ALA A 125 0.05 -0.12 24.21
CA ALA A 125 1.07 0.92 24.11
C ALA A 125 1.63 1.23 25.51
N GLY A 126 2.71 0.53 25.89
CA GLY A 126 3.63 1.01 26.94
C GLY A 126 3.78 0.19 28.23
N GLU A 127 4.00 -1.12 28.19
CA GLU A 127 4.35 -1.91 29.39
C GLU A 127 5.84 -2.32 29.47
N GLU A 128 6.77 -1.44 29.09
CA GLU A 128 8.21 -1.73 29.25
C GLU A 128 9.03 -0.66 29.98
N GLN A 129 8.40 0.32 30.63
CA GLN A 129 9.14 1.30 31.44
C GLN A 129 8.49 1.51 32.82
N ALA A 130 9.28 1.18 33.85
CA ALA A 130 9.11 1.43 35.29
C ALA A 130 8.72 0.23 36.18
N ALA A 131 9.49 -0.86 36.10
CA ALA A 131 9.60 -1.89 37.14
C ALA A 131 10.82 -1.68 38.07
N GLU A 132 11.28 -0.44 38.24
CA GLU A 132 12.49 -0.14 39.02
C GLU A 132 12.29 1.12 39.89
N GLU A 133 11.34 1.05 40.82
CA GLU A 133 11.33 1.91 42.02
C GLU A 133 10.36 1.32 43.05
N GLN A 134 10.75 0.19 43.66
CA GLN A 134 10.40 -0.21 45.03
C GLN A 134 11.02 -1.58 45.35
N GLY A 135 12.14 -1.54 46.05
CA GLY A 135 12.87 -2.67 46.60
C GLY A 135 14.13 -2.21 47.29
#